data_AF-A0A9P1EAA9-F1
#
_entry.id   AF-A0A9P1EAA9-F1
#
_cell.length_a   1.000
_cell.length_b   1.000
_cell.length_c   1.000
_cell.angle_alpha   90.00
_cell.angle_beta   90.00
_cell.angle_gamma   90.00
#
_symmetry.space_group_name_H-M   'P 1'
#
loop_
_entity.id
_entity.type
_entity.pdbx_description
1 polymer ?
#
loop_
_entity_poly.entity_id
_entity_poly.type
_entity_poly.pdbx_seq_one_letter_code
_entity_poly.pdbx_strand_id
1 'polypeptide(L)'
;MAPLSYRKMDFEEFCAAAISTYQLEALDSWEQIASTAFEIFERDGNRVISVEELARELNVGPTAHTVLRDWIRNDGKLGLLGYTKFLHGVTFRSANARHH
;
A
#
# COMPACT_ATOMS: atom_id res chain seq x y z
N MET A 1 -9.05 0.47 22.08
CA MET A 1 -8.86 -0.45 20.93
C MET A 1 -7.84 -1.49 21.37
N ALA A 2 -8.13 -2.79 21.24
CA ALA A 2 -7.18 -3.84 21.59
C ALA A 2 -6.04 -3.89 20.55
N PRO A 3 -4.81 -4.27 20.93
CA PRO A 3 -3.72 -4.45 19.97
C PRO A 3 -4.10 -5.50 18.91
N LEU A 4 -3.82 -5.23 17.64
CA LEU A 4 -4.08 -6.15 16.52
C LEU A 4 -3.43 -7.53 16.73
N SER A 5 -2.37 -7.61 17.53
CA SER A 5 -1.68 -8.85 17.91
C SER A 5 -2.56 -9.88 18.62
N TYR A 6 -3.72 -9.47 19.17
CA TYR A 6 -4.65 -10.36 19.87
C TYR A 6 -5.93 -10.65 19.08
N ARG A 7 -6.09 -10.08 17.89
CA ARG A 7 -7.23 -10.37 17.02
C ARG A 7 -6.90 -11.63 16.22
N LYS A 8 -7.72 -12.68 16.35
CA LYS A 8 -7.62 -13.86 15.47
C LYS A 8 -7.88 -13.40 14.03
N MET A 9 -7.00 -13.83 13.14
CA MET A 9 -7.10 -13.61 11.71
C MET A 9 -7.85 -14.79 11.09
N ASP A 10 -8.83 -14.53 10.23
CA ASP A 10 -9.41 -15.60 9.41
C ASP A 10 -8.45 -16.02 8.28
N PHE A 11 -8.83 -17.05 7.53
CA PHE A 11 -7.94 -17.64 6.51
C PHE A 11 -7.66 -16.65 5.36
N GLU A 12 -8.67 -15.89 4.97
CA GLU A 12 -8.63 -14.89 3.91
C GLU A 12 -7.75 -13.70 4.32
N GLU A 13 -7.94 -13.18 5.52
CA GLU A 13 -7.11 -12.14 6.12
C GLU A 13 -5.64 -12.64 6.19
N PHE A 14 -5.41 -13.89 6.62
CA PHE A 14 -4.06 -14.48 6.68
C PHE A 14 -3.41 -14.56 5.30
N CYS A 15 -4.13 -15.07 4.30
CA CYS A 15 -3.64 -15.15 2.93
C CYS A 15 -3.29 -13.76 2.39
N ALA A 16 -4.17 -12.77 2.57
CA ALA A 16 -3.92 -11.40 2.15
C ALA A 16 -2.66 -10.81 2.79
N ALA A 17 -2.42 -11.08 4.08
CA ALA A 17 -1.24 -10.62 4.79
C ALA A 17 0.05 -11.38 4.43
N ALA A 18 -0.06 -12.63 3.98
CA ALA A 18 1.07 -13.47 3.58
C ALA A 18 1.54 -13.21 2.14
N ILE A 19 0.66 -12.68 1.29
CA ILE A 19 0.98 -12.41 -0.12
C ILE A 19 2.00 -11.27 -0.24
N SER A 20 3.08 -11.54 -0.98
CA SER A 20 4.06 -10.52 -1.36
C SER A 20 3.67 -9.85 -2.66
N THR A 21 3.65 -8.52 -2.68
CA THR A 21 3.39 -7.71 -3.88
C THR A 21 4.37 -8.04 -5.00
N TYR A 22 5.65 -8.23 -4.69
CA TYR A 22 6.68 -8.64 -5.66
C TYR A 22 6.42 -10.00 -6.31
N GLN A 23 5.79 -10.94 -5.58
CA GLN A 23 5.41 -12.23 -6.15
C GLN A 23 4.21 -12.10 -7.09
N LEU A 24 3.26 -11.21 -6.77
CA LEU A 24 2.15 -10.91 -7.66
C LEU A 24 2.62 -10.20 -8.93
N GLU A 25 3.61 -9.30 -8.84
CA GLU A 25 4.19 -8.62 -10.00
C GLU A 25 4.85 -9.55 -11.01
N ALA A 26 5.31 -10.72 -10.57
CA ALA A 26 5.90 -11.73 -11.44
C ALA A 26 4.87 -12.52 -12.26
N LEU A 27 3.56 -12.33 -12.00
CA LEU A 27 2.49 -12.95 -12.76
C LEU A 27 2.18 -12.13 -14.01
N ASP A 28 1.93 -12.81 -15.14
CA ASP A 28 1.51 -12.15 -16.39
C ASP A 28 0.21 -11.33 -16.22
N SER A 29 -0.61 -11.68 -15.22
CA SER A 29 -1.87 -11.01 -14.89
C SER A 29 -1.73 -9.84 -13.91
N TRP A 30 -0.51 -9.43 -13.54
CA TRP A 30 -0.27 -8.36 -12.56
C TRP A 30 -1.06 -7.09 -12.86
N GLU A 31 -1.06 -6.63 -14.11
CA GLU A 31 -1.76 -5.40 -14.50
C GLU A 31 -3.27 -5.50 -14.21
N GLN A 32 -3.87 -6.65 -14.53
CA GLN A 32 -5.28 -6.92 -14.24
C GLN A 32 -5.53 -6.99 -12.73
N ILE A 33 -4.68 -7.71 -11.99
CA ILE A 33 -4.80 -7.86 -10.53
C ILE A 33 -4.72 -6.49 -9.85
N ALA A 34 -3.71 -5.69 -10.18
CA ALA A 34 -3.50 -4.36 -9.60
C ALA A 34 -4.64 -3.41 -9.96
N SER A 35 -5.14 -3.45 -11.20
CA SER A 35 -6.25 -2.61 -11.63
C SER A 35 -7.55 -2.96 -10.91
N THR A 36 -7.92 -4.23 -10.81
CA THR A 36 -9.11 -4.67 -10.09
C THR A 36 -9.02 -4.35 -8.59
N ALA A 37 -7.86 -4.58 -7.97
CA ALA A 37 -7.66 -4.22 -6.57
C ALA A 37 -7.75 -2.70 -6.35
N PHE A 38 -7.23 -1.91 -7.30
CA PHE A 38 -7.32 -0.46 -7.26
C PHE A 38 -8.76 0.04 -7.41
N GLU A 39 -9.61 -0.57 -8.25
CA GLU A 39 -11.03 -0.18 -8.36
C GLU A 39 -11.77 -0.33 -7.02
N ILE A 40 -11.50 -1.40 -6.29
CA ILE A 40 -12.07 -1.63 -4.96
C ILE A 40 -11.52 -0.59 -3.97
N PHE A 41 -10.19 -0.38 -3.98
CA PHE A 41 -9.56 0.65 -3.15
C PHE A 41 -10.11 2.05 -3.45
N GLU A 42 -10.28 2.41 -4.72
CA GLU A 42 -10.79 3.70 -5.18
C GLU A 42 -12.16 4.01 -4.58
N ARG A 43 -13.04 3.00 -4.53
CA ARG A 43 -14.39 3.12 -3.99
C ARG A 43 -14.41 3.15 -2.46
N ASP A 44 -13.68 2.24 -1.82
CA ASP A 44 -13.90 1.93 -0.40
C ASP A 44 -12.81 2.47 0.53
N GLY A 45 -11.62 2.81 0.01
CA GLY A 45 -10.44 3.10 0.82
C GLY A 45 -9.58 4.30 0.38
N ASN A 46 -9.74 4.82 -0.84
CA ASN A 46 -8.92 5.89 -1.38
C ASN A 46 -9.38 7.25 -0.85
N ARG A 47 -8.85 7.61 0.32
CA ARG A 47 -9.04 8.89 0.96
C ARG A 47 -8.09 9.94 0.40
N VAL A 48 -8.49 11.21 0.52
CA VAL A 48 -7.59 12.34 0.29
C VAL A 48 -6.42 12.23 1.26
N ILE A 49 -5.20 12.43 0.77
CA ILE A 49 -3.97 12.34 1.54
C ILE A 49 -2.98 13.42 1.09
N SER A 50 -2.33 14.07 2.05
CA SER A 50 -1.24 15.01 1.76
C SER A 50 0.08 14.28 1.48
N VAL A 51 1.02 14.97 0.82
CA VAL A 51 2.37 14.43 0.59
C VAL A 51 3.08 14.16 1.91
N GLU A 52 2.87 15.03 2.91
CA GLU A 52 3.47 14.92 4.25
C GLU A 52 2.92 13.72 5.02
N GLU A 53 1.62 13.44 4.93
CA GLU A 53 1.02 12.24 5.51
C GLU A 53 1.52 10.98 4.82
N LEU A 54 1.55 10.97 3.49
CA LEU A 54 2.06 9.84 2.72
C LEU A 54 3.54 9.57 3.03
N ALA A 55 4.36 10.61 3.15
CA ALA A 55 5.77 10.50 3.52
C ALA A 55 5.95 9.91 4.93
N ARG A 56 5.09 10.30 5.88
CA ARG A 56 5.09 9.78 7.25
C ARG A 56 4.71 8.31 7.31
N GLU A 57 3.64 7.91 6.63
CA GLU A 57 3.25 6.50 6.48
C GLU A 57 4.38 5.69 5.83
N LEU A 58 5.05 6.31 4.86
CA LEU A 58 6.19 5.73 4.17
C LEU A 58 7.53 5.90 4.90
N ASN A 59 7.58 6.49 6.09
CA ASN A 59 8.81 6.73 6.87
C ASN A 59 9.98 7.24 6.00
N VAL A 60 9.68 8.15 5.07
CA VAL A 60 10.66 8.76 4.16
C VAL A 60 10.82 10.24 4.49
N GLY A 61 12.02 10.77 4.22
CA GLY A 61 12.34 12.16 4.47
C GLY A 61 11.80 13.12 3.38
N PRO A 62 11.95 14.44 3.60
CA PRO A 62 11.47 15.49 2.69
C PRO A 62 11.97 15.38 1.25
N THR A 63 13.12 14.74 1.03
CA THR A 63 13.69 14.52 -0.31
C THR A 63 12.80 13.66 -1.21
N ALA A 64 11.92 12.84 -0.63
CA ALA A 64 10.97 12.02 -1.38
C ALA A 64 9.68 12.77 -1.76
N HIS A 65 9.42 13.96 -1.21
CA HIS A 65 8.16 14.68 -1.42
C HIS A 65 7.88 15.00 -2.89
N THR A 66 8.92 15.24 -3.69
CA THR A 66 8.78 15.48 -5.14
C THR A 66 8.21 14.26 -5.85
N VAL A 67 8.78 13.08 -5.59
CA VAL A 67 8.33 11.81 -6.18
C VAL A 67 6.93 11.44 -5.68
N LEU A 68 6.65 11.64 -4.39
CA LEU A 68 5.35 11.33 -3.81
C LEU A 68 4.23 12.22 -4.34
N ARG A 69 4.55 13.44 -4.81
CA ARG A 69 3.57 14.30 -5.47
C ARG A 69 3.02 13.68 -6.74
N ASP A 70 3.85 12.96 -7.51
CA ASP A 70 3.45 12.29 -8.75
C ASP A 70 2.52 11.09 -8.49
N TRP A 71 2.41 10.65 -7.25
CA TRP A 71 1.55 9.54 -6.84
C TRP A 71 0.13 10.00 -6.51
N ILE A 72 -0.05 11.30 -6.27
CA ILE A 72 -1.30 11.93 -5.85
C ILE A 72 -1.92 12.67 -7.05
N ARG A 73 -3.19 12.40 -7.32
CA ARG A 73 -3.96 13.03 -8.39
C ARG A 73 -4.44 14.43 -7.97
N ASN A 74 -5.02 15.16 -8.92
CA ASN A 74 -5.56 16.51 -8.69
C ASN A 74 -6.67 16.57 -7.63
N ASP A 75 -7.39 15.47 -7.38
CA ASP A 75 -8.41 15.36 -6.33
C ASP A 75 -7.82 15.02 -4.95
N GLY A 76 -6.49 14.97 -4.82
CA GLY A 76 -5.78 14.69 -3.57
C GLY A 76 -5.75 13.21 -3.18
N LYS A 77 -6.21 12.31 -4.05
CA LYS A 77 -6.20 10.85 -3.82
C LYS A 77 -5.05 10.17 -4.53
N LEU A 78 -4.68 8.96 -4.10
CA LEU A 78 -3.66 8.17 -4.79
C LEU A 78 -4.17 7.74 -6.18
N GLY A 79 -3.33 7.86 -7.21
CA GLY A 79 -3.58 7.20 -8.49
C GLY A 79 -3.18 5.72 -8.46
N LEU A 80 -3.45 4.98 -9.54
CA LEU A 80 -3.02 3.57 -9.66
C LEU A 80 -1.50 3.40 -9.49
N LEU A 81 -0.71 4.31 -10.05
CA LEU A 81 0.73 4.36 -9.84
C LEU A 81 1.08 4.54 -8.36
N GLY A 82 0.45 5.50 -7.69
CA GLY A 82 0.67 5.77 -6.27
C GLY A 82 0.29 4.58 -5.40
N TYR A 83 -0.85 3.94 -5.70
CA TYR A 83 -1.33 2.74 -5.03
C TYR A 83 -0.34 1.56 -5.15
N THR A 84 0.09 1.23 -6.36
CA THR A 84 1.04 0.13 -6.59
C THR A 84 2.38 0.41 -5.88
N LYS A 85 2.94 1.62 -5.99
CA LYS A 85 4.17 1.98 -5.27
C LYS A 85 4.01 1.99 -3.75
N PHE A 86 2.85 2.40 -3.24
CA PHE A 86 2.53 2.32 -1.82
C PHE A 86 2.54 0.86 -1.32
N LEU A 87 1.92 -0.05 -2.06
CA LEU A 87 1.93 -1.49 -1.74
C LEU A 87 3.36 -2.06 -1.62
N HIS A 88 4.28 -1.70 -2.54
CA HIS A 88 5.70 -2.10 -2.41
C HIS A 88 6.37 -1.56 -1.15
N GLY A 89 6.12 -0.28 -0.84
CA GLY A 89 6.67 0.38 0.34
C GLY A 89 6.17 -0.22 1.67
N VAL A 90 4.97 -0.82 1.67
CA VAL A 90 4.43 -1.55 2.83
C VAL A 90 5.08 -2.93 2.94
N THR A 91 5.24 -3.66 1.84
CA THR A 91 5.85 -5.01 1.85
C THR A 91 7.28 -5.00 2.40
N PHE A 92 8.09 -3.97 2.07
CA PHE A 92 9.46 -3.84 2.61
C PHE A 92 9.49 -3.66 4.13
N ARG A 93 8.55 -2.91 4.70
CA ARG A 93 8.46 -2.72 6.17
C ARG A 93 8.03 -4.00 6.88
N SER A 94 7.05 -4.72 6.34
CA SER A 94 6.58 -5.98 6.93
C SER A 94 7.70 -7.02 7.02
N ALA A 95 8.68 -6.99 6.10
CA ALA A 95 9.90 -7.80 6.19
C ALA A 95 10.85 -7.30 7.31
N ASN A 96 11.12 -6.00 7.40
CA ASN A 96 12.02 -5.43 8.41
C ASN A 96 11.46 -5.45 9.84
N ALA A 97 10.14 -5.41 10.02
CA ALA A 97 9.49 -5.52 11.34
C ALA A 97 9.69 -6.90 11.99
N ARG A 98 10.13 -7.91 11.23
CA ARG A 98 10.42 -9.26 11.74
C ARG A 98 11.83 -9.41 12.32
N HIS A 99 12.65 -8.36 12.27
CA HIS A 99 14.05 -8.38 12.73
C HIS A 99 14.29 -7.73 14.10
N HIS A 100 13.25 -7.55 14.92
CA HIS A 100 13.37 -7.07 16.30
C HIS A 100 12.74 -8.04 17.30
#